data_AF-S2D4L0-F1
#
_entry.id   AF-S2D4L0-F1
#
_cell.length_a   1.000
_cell.length_b   1.000
_cell.length_c   1.000
_cell.angle_alpha   90.00
_cell.angle_beta   90.00
_cell.angle_gamma   90.00
#
_symmetry.space_group_name_H-M   'P 1'
#
loop_
_entity.id
_entity.type
_entity.pdbx_description
1 polymer ?
#
loop_
_entity_poly.entity_id
_entity_poly.type
_entity_poly.pdbx_seq_one_letter_code
_entity_poly.pdbx_strand_id
1 'polypeptide(L)'
;MKKLFMIAAILSLTFASAHAQREAQRRSFNPEERAEKASERLAEKLDLSEEQKKQVYELNLQTAEARKSQMEARREELKSNREAHQAKMEAILSPEQKQKWDELRESNQKQRTEMRKSREGNREQYRKGPRQRDGRQSSPRGRYQRGN
;
A
#
# COMPACT_ATOMS: atom_id res chain seq x y z
N MET A 1 -3.16 -41.89 -3.09
CA MET A 1 -2.87 -41.27 -1.77
C MET A 1 -1.85 -40.14 -1.84
N LYS A 2 -0.58 -40.38 -2.25
CA LYS A 2 0.48 -39.34 -2.26
C LYS A 2 0.15 -38.06 -3.07
N LYS A 3 -0.57 -38.20 -4.20
CA LYS A 3 -1.00 -37.07 -5.04
C LYS A 3 -2.14 -36.23 -4.42
N LEU A 4 -2.98 -36.83 -3.57
CA LEU A 4 -4.04 -36.14 -2.83
C LEU A 4 -3.46 -35.31 -1.68
N PHE A 5 -2.44 -35.83 -0.99
CA PHE A 5 -1.71 -35.08 0.04
C PHE A 5 -0.97 -33.86 -0.55
N MET A 6 -0.40 -33.97 -1.76
CA MET A 6 0.23 -32.83 -2.45
C MET A 6 -0.79 -31.74 -2.82
N ILE A 7 -1.98 -32.09 -3.31
CA ILE A 7 -3.04 -31.11 -3.64
C ILE A 7 -3.55 -30.41 -2.37
N ALA A 8 -3.76 -31.16 -1.28
CA ALA A 8 -4.15 -30.60 0.01
C ALA A 8 -3.08 -29.66 0.60
N ALA A 9 -1.79 -30.00 0.45
CA ALA A 9 -0.67 -29.16 0.89
C ALA A 9 -0.53 -27.87 0.06
N ILE A 10 -0.79 -27.92 -1.25
CA ILE A 10 -0.77 -26.73 -2.11
C ILE A 10 -1.97 -25.81 -1.80
N LEU A 11 -3.16 -26.37 -1.57
CA LEU A 11 -4.34 -25.62 -1.18
C LEU A 11 -4.20 -24.96 0.20
N SER A 12 -3.56 -25.61 1.18
CA SER A 12 -3.36 -24.99 2.50
C SER A 12 -2.34 -23.85 2.48
N LEU A 13 -1.27 -23.95 1.68
CA LEU A 13 -0.31 -22.86 1.49
C LEU A 13 -0.92 -21.61 0.80
N THR A 14 -1.84 -21.79 -0.16
CA THR A 14 -2.51 -20.65 -0.81
C THR A 14 -3.52 -19.96 0.11
N PHE A 15 -4.25 -20.71 0.93
CA PHE A 15 -5.15 -20.13 1.94
C PHE A 15 -4.38 -19.38 3.05
N ALA A 16 -3.27 -19.94 3.54
CA ALA A 16 -2.46 -19.29 4.58
C ALA A 16 -1.81 -17.96 4.10
N SER A 17 -1.31 -17.92 2.86
CA SER A 17 -0.75 -16.70 2.26
C SER A 17 -1.81 -15.64 1.97
N ALA A 18 -3.00 -16.03 1.49
CA ALA A 18 -4.12 -15.10 1.29
C ALA A 18 -4.65 -14.50 2.61
N HIS A 19 -4.73 -15.30 3.68
CA HIS A 19 -5.18 -14.83 4.99
C HIS A 19 -4.15 -13.90 5.64
N ALA A 20 -2.86 -14.25 5.62
CA ALA A 20 -1.79 -13.41 6.16
C ALA A 20 -1.65 -12.08 5.41
N GLN A 21 -1.84 -12.07 4.09
CA GLN A 21 -1.79 -10.83 3.30
C GLN A 21 -3.01 -9.93 3.59
N ARG A 22 -4.20 -10.51 3.80
CA ARG A 22 -5.41 -9.77 4.19
C ARG A 22 -5.31 -9.20 5.61
N GLU A 23 -4.68 -9.92 6.53
CA GLU A 23 -4.46 -9.47 7.91
C GLU A 23 -3.38 -8.38 8.00
N ALA A 24 -2.27 -8.51 7.27
CA ALA A 24 -1.25 -7.46 7.18
C ALA A 24 -1.79 -6.18 6.53
N GLN A 25 -2.65 -6.32 5.51
CA GLN A 25 -3.37 -5.19 4.93
C GLN A 25 -4.32 -4.57 5.97
N ARG A 26 -5.14 -5.37 6.68
CA ARG A 26 -6.04 -4.87 7.73
C ARG A 26 -5.31 -4.14 8.88
N ARG A 27 -4.20 -4.68 9.40
CA ARG A 27 -3.37 -4.03 10.43
C ARG A 27 -2.79 -2.70 9.95
N SER A 28 -2.49 -2.57 8.66
CA SER A 28 -2.05 -1.29 8.10
C SER A 28 -3.17 -0.24 8.02
N PHE A 29 -4.44 -0.63 8.15
CA PHE A 29 -5.62 0.23 7.92
C PHE A 29 -6.51 0.44 9.15
N ASN A 30 -6.14 -0.03 10.34
CA ASN A 30 -6.92 0.28 11.53
C ASN A 30 -6.70 1.75 11.96
N PRO A 31 -7.70 2.64 11.91
CA PRO A 31 -7.57 4.03 12.34
C PRO A 31 -7.24 4.16 13.83
N GLU A 32 -7.82 3.30 14.67
CA GLU A 32 -7.64 3.29 16.13
C GLU A 32 -6.19 2.96 16.50
N GLU A 33 -5.67 1.82 16.02
CA GLU A 33 -4.28 1.41 16.27
C GLU A 33 -3.26 2.47 15.77
N ARG A 34 -3.59 3.15 14.66
CA ARG A 34 -2.76 4.26 14.16
C ARG A 34 -2.81 5.48 15.07
N ALA A 35 -4.00 5.83 15.53
CA ALA A 35 -4.21 6.97 16.43
C ALA A 35 -3.53 6.73 17.78
N GLU A 36 -3.64 5.52 18.31
CA GLU A 36 -2.99 5.08 19.54
C GLU A 36 -1.47 5.24 19.43
N LYS A 37 -0.84 4.58 18.44
CA LYS A 37 0.62 4.68 18.22
C LYS A 37 1.12 6.10 17.99
N ALA A 38 0.34 6.91 17.26
CA ALA A 38 0.69 8.30 17.04
C ALA A 38 0.67 9.10 18.34
N SER A 39 -0.32 8.84 19.19
CA SER A 39 -0.53 9.54 20.45
C SER A 39 0.47 9.11 21.50
N GLU A 40 0.79 7.83 21.61
CA GLU A 40 1.88 7.31 22.44
C GLU A 40 3.21 7.97 22.08
N ARG A 41 3.54 8.02 20.79
CA ARG A 41 4.78 8.65 20.32
C ARG A 41 4.84 10.15 20.61
N LEU A 42 3.70 10.84 20.61
CA LEU A 42 3.63 12.26 20.95
C LEU A 42 3.72 12.47 22.45
N ALA A 43 3.05 11.61 23.24
CA ALA A 43 3.14 11.62 24.68
C ALA A 43 4.57 11.44 25.18
N GLU A 44 5.29 10.46 24.63
CA GLU A 44 6.70 10.21 24.97
C GLU A 44 7.62 11.37 24.57
N LYS A 45 7.41 11.97 23.40
CA LYS A 45 8.33 13.00 22.88
C LYS A 45 8.12 14.39 23.46
N LEU A 46 6.94 14.65 23.97
CA LEU A 46 6.51 15.95 24.47
C LEU A 46 6.17 15.91 25.96
N ASP A 47 6.42 14.77 26.62
CA ASP A 47 6.12 14.51 28.02
C ASP A 47 4.67 14.90 28.39
N LEU A 48 3.70 14.45 27.56
CA LEU A 48 2.29 14.81 27.74
C LEU A 48 1.69 14.12 28.97
N SER A 49 0.78 14.81 29.68
CA SER A 49 -0.05 14.17 30.71
C SER A 49 -1.03 13.17 30.10
N GLU A 50 -1.64 12.31 30.92
CA GLU A 50 -2.64 11.35 30.46
C GLU A 50 -3.87 12.04 29.84
N GLU A 51 -4.30 13.17 30.40
CA GLU A 51 -5.40 13.98 29.86
C GLU A 51 -5.02 14.56 28.49
N GLN A 52 -3.82 15.10 28.35
CA GLN A 52 -3.32 15.63 27.06
C GLN A 52 -3.17 14.52 26.02
N LYS A 53 -2.66 13.35 26.42
CA LYS A 53 -2.54 12.17 25.57
C LYS A 53 -3.92 11.70 25.07
N LYS A 54 -4.94 11.71 25.94
CA LYS A 54 -6.32 11.36 25.55
C LYS A 54 -6.89 12.34 24.51
N GLN A 55 -6.70 13.64 24.71
CA GLN A 55 -7.12 14.65 23.73
C GLN A 55 -6.40 14.49 22.38
N VAL A 56 -5.09 14.22 22.40
CA VAL A 56 -4.31 13.95 21.20
C VAL A 56 -4.76 12.67 20.49
N TYR A 57 -5.14 11.64 21.26
CA TYR A 57 -5.73 10.41 20.71
C TYR A 57 -7.02 10.67 19.96
N GLU A 58 -7.96 11.38 20.56
CA GLU A 58 -9.24 11.72 19.92
C GLU A 58 -9.03 12.50 18.61
N LEU A 59 -8.13 13.49 18.62
CA LEU A 59 -7.75 14.25 17.42
C LEU A 59 -7.15 13.35 16.32
N ASN A 60 -6.25 12.45 16.70
CA ASN A 60 -5.58 11.53 15.77
C ASN A 60 -6.56 10.50 15.20
N LEU A 61 -7.52 10.04 16.00
CA LEU A 61 -8.57 9.11 15.57
C LEU A 61 -9.45 9.74 14.50
N GLN A 62 -9.99 10.93 14.77
CA GLN A 62 -10.80 11.67 13.79
C GLN A 62 -10.04 11.88 12.48
N THR A 63 -8.75 12.25 12.58
CA THR A 63 -7.90 12.42 11.40
C THR A 63 -7.69 11.10 10.64
N ALA A 64 -7.50 9.99 11.36
CA ALA A 64 -7.29 8.68 10.75
C ALA A 64 -8.55 8.15 10.07
N GLU A 65 -9.72 8.36 10.66
CA GLU A 65 -11.02 8.01 10.09
C GLU A 65 -11.34 8.83 8.85
N ALA A 66 -11.15 10.15 8.91
CA ALA A 66 -11.34 11.04 7.76
C ALA A 66 -10.44 10.62 6.58
N ARG A 67 -9.18 10.28 6.85
CA ARG A 67 -8.25 9.76 5.83
C ARG A 67 -8.71 8.42 5.25
N LYS A 68 -9.25 7.52 6.07
CA LYS A 68 -9.78 6.23 5.60
C LYS A 68 -10.94 6.47 4.63
N SER A 69 -11.92 7.30 5.01
CA SER A 69 -13.06 7.64 4.16
C SER A 69 -12.62 8.30 2.84
N GLN A 70 -11.72 9.28 2.88
CA GLN A 70 -11.19 9.91 1.67
C GLN A 70 -10.48 8.91 0.76
N MET A 71 -9.74 7.95 1.32
CA MET A 71 -9.05 6.94 0.55
C MET A 71 -10.03 5.95 -0.11
N GLU A 72 -11.11 5.60 0.57
CA GLU A 72 -12.18 4.76 0.03
C GLU A 72 -12.88 5.47 -1.13
N ALA A 73 -13.31 6.72 -0.94
CA ALA A 73 -13.93 7.52 -2.01
C ALA A 73 -13.01 7.67 -3.23
N ARG A 74 -11.74 8.03 -3.01
CA ARG A 74 -10.75 8.15 -4.08
C ARG A 74 -10.50 6.82 -4.79
N ARG A 75 -10.57 5.70 -4.08
CA ARG A 75 -10.39 4.36 -4.68
C ARG A 75 -11.52 4.04 -5.66
N GLU A 76 -12.76 4.38 -5.29
CA GLU A 76 -13.94 4.20 -6.15
C GLU A 76 -13.88 5.11 -7.38
N GLU A 77 -13.56 6.40 -7.18
CA GLU A 77 -13.39 7.35 -8.28
C GLU A 77 -12.31 6.88 -9.27
N LEU A 78 -11.14 6.47 -8.77
CA LEU A 78 -10.07 5.95 -9.62
C LEU A 78 -10.42 4.64 -10.32
N LYS A 79 -11.33 3.83 -9.75
CA LYS A 79 -11.82 2.61 -10.41
C LYS A 79 -12.74 2.99 -11.56
N SER A 80 -13.72 3.85 -11.31
CA SER A 80 -14.66 4.34 -12.32
C SER A 80 -13.93 5.03 -13.48
N ASN A 81 -12.99 5.93 -13.19
CA ASN A 81 -12.19 6.61 -14.23
C ASN A 81 -11.37 5.63 -15.07
N ARG A 82 -10.85 4.55 -14.45
CA ARG A 82 -10.11 3.50 -15.18
C ARG A 82 -11.02 2.70 -16.11
N GLU A 83 -12.21 2.32 -15.65
CA GLU A 83 -13.20 1.59 -16.45
C GLU A 83 -13.70 2.44 -17.61
N ALA A 84 -14.03 3.71 -17.36
CA ALA A 84 -14.46 4.65 -18.39
C ALA A 84 -13.37 4.90 -19.44
N HIS A 85 -12.11 5.07 -19.01
CA HIS A 85 -10.98 5.20 -19.91
C HIS A 85 -10.78 3.93 -20.75
N GLN A 86 -10.87 2.75 -20.12
CA GLN A 86 -10.77 1.47 -20.82
C GLN A 86 -11.85 1.33 -21.90
N ALA A 87 -13.11 1.61 -21.58
CA ALA A 87 -14.20 1.54 -22.56
C ALA A 87 -13.97 2.49 -23.75
N LYS A 88 -13.53 3.72 -23.48
CA LYS A 88 -13.19 4.69 -24.54
C LYS A 88 -12.03 4.20 -25.41
N MET A 89 -10.99 3.61 -24.81
CA MET A 89 -9.89 3.03 -25.56
C MET A 89 -10.36 1.88 -26.44
N GLU A 90 -11.14 0.95 -25.91
CA GLU A 90 -11.65 -0.20 -26.67
C GLU A 90 -12.53 0.23 -27.86
N ALA A 91 -13.24 1.35 -27.76
CA ALA A 91 -14.04 1.90 -28.87
C ALA A 91 -13.20 2.53 -30.00
N ILE A 92 -11.96 2.96 -29.71
CA ILE A 92 -11.05 3.60 -30.68
C ILE A 92 -10.20 2.56 -31.42
N LEU A 93 -9.86 1.45 -30.77
CA LEU A 93 -8.93 0.46 -31.29
C LEU A 93 -9.60 -0.48 -32.31
N SER A 94 -8.86 -0.83 -33.36
CA SER A 94 -9.23 -1.97 -34.20
C SER A 94 -9.08 -3.30 -33.45
N PRO A 95 -9.69 -4.41 -33.92
CA PRO A 95 -9.57 -5.71 -33.25
C PRO A 95 -8.12 -6.16 -33.05
N GLU A 96 -7.27 -5.96 -34.06
CA GLU A 96 -5.84 -6.31 -34.02
C GLU A 96 -5.06 -5.43 -33.04
N GLN A 97 -5.39 -4.15 -32.95
CA GLN A 97 -4.78 -3.22 -31.99
C GLN A 97 -5.22 -3.51 -30.56
N LYS A 98 -6.47 -3.94 -30.36
CA LYS A 98 -7.00 -4.35 -29.06
C LYS A 98 -6.23 -5.54 -28.50
N GLN A 99 -5.95 -6.55 -29.32
CA GLN A 99 -5.14 -7.71 -28.90
C GLN A 99 -3.75 -7.29 -28.41
N LYS A 100 -3.04 -6.44 -29.17
CA LYS A 100 -1.73 -5.91 -28.74
C LYS A 100 -1.82 -5.08 -27.46
N TRP A 101 -2.89 -4.33 -27.28
CA TRP A 101 -3.11 -3.52 -26.09
C TRP A 101 -3.36 -4.37 -24.86
N ASP A 102 -4.14 -5.44 -24.98
CA ASP A 102 -4.40 -6.37 -23.88
C ASP A 102 -3.12 -7.10 -23.44
N GLU A 103 -2.29 -7.55 -24.38
CA GLU A 103 -0.96 -8.12 -24.11
C GLU A 103 -0.06 -7.13 -23.37
N LEU A 104 -0.03 -5.86 -23.81
CA LEU A 104 0.74 -4.81 -23.15
C LEU A 104 0.27 -4.57 -21.71
N ARG A 105 -1.05 -4.58 -21.46
CA ARG A 105 -1.61 -4.42 -20.11
C ARG A 105 -1.22 -5.57 -19.20
N GLU A 106 -1.29 -6.80 -19.68
CA GLU A 106 -0.92 -7.98 -18.90
C GLU A 106 0.58 -7.97 -18.55
N SER A 107 1.43 -7.66 -19.53
CA SER A 107 2.87 -7.52 -19.33
C SER A 107 3.20 -6.45 -18.29
N ASN A 108 2.60 -5.27 -18.41
CA ASN A 108 2.77 -4.18 -17.43
C ASN A 108 2.29 -4.58 -16.03
N GLN A 109 1.19 -5.34 -15.93
CA GLN A 109 0.69 -5.84 -14.64
C GLN A 109 1.64 -6.86 -14.00
N LYS A 110 2.19 -7.79 -14.80
CA LYS A 110 3.19 -8.76 -14.34
C LYS A 110 4.45 -8.05 -13.86
N GLN A 111 5.00 -7.13 -14.65
CA GLN A 111 6.18 -6.35 -14.28
C GLN A 111 5.96 -5.59 -12.96
N ARG A 112 4.80 -4.92 -12.82
CA ARG A 112 4.48 -4.20 -11.58
C ARG A 112 4.40 -5.12 -10.36
N THR A 113 3.88 -6.33 -10.55
CA THR A 113 3.77 -7.33 -9.49
C THR A 113 5.15 -7.85 -9.08
N GLU A 114 6.01 -8.15 -10.04
CA GLU A 114 7.39 -8.57 -9.80
C GLU A 114 8.20 -7.48 -9.10
N MET A 115 8.12 -6.23 -9.57
CA MET A 115 8.75 -5.09 -8.88
C MET A 115 8.29 -4.95 -7.42
N ARG A 116 7.02 -5.27 -7.12
CA ARG A 116 6.51 -5.25 -5.75
C ARG A 116 7.14 -6.35 -4.91
N LYS A 117 7.21 -7.58 -5.42
CA LYS A 117 7.86 -8.72 -4.75
C LYS A 117 9.34 -8.46 -4.50
N SER A 118 10.07 -7.92 -5.49
CA SER A 118 11.50 -7.59 -5.32
C SER A 118 11.72 -6.52 -4.24
N ARG A 119 10.83 -5.52 -4.17
CA ARG A 119 10.87 -4.49 -3.10
C ARG A 119 10.55 -5.07 -1.72
N GLU A 120 9.62 -6.01 -1.64
CA GLU A 120 9.30 -6.72 -0.40
C GLU A 120 10.50 -7.59 0.06
N GLY A 121 11.15 -8.31 -0.85
CA GLY A 121 12.37 -9.09 -0.56
C GLY A 121 13.56 -8.25 -0.10
N ASN A 122 13.82 -7.11 -0.73
CA ASN A 122 14.86 -6.18 -0.27
C ASN A 122 14.52 -5.54 1.08
N ARG A 123 13.24 -5.29 1.37
CA ARG A 123 12.80 -4.73 2.66
C ARG A 123 13.01 -5.71 3.82
N GLU A 124 12.91 -7.01 3.57
CA GLU A 124 13.21 -8.08 4.53
C GLU A 124 14.71 -8.09 4.90
N GLN A 125 15.60 -7.91 3.92
CA GLN A 125 17.06 -7.83 4.13
C GLN A 125 17.47 -6.63 5.00
N TYR A 126 16.84 -5.47 4.80
CA TYR A 126 17.11 -4.27 5.61
C TYR A 126 16.47 -4.30 7.02
N ARG A 127 15.58 -5.27 7.31
CA ARG A 127 14.94 -5.39 8.63
C ARG A 127 15.81 -6.15 9.64
N LYS A 128 16.85 -6.88 9.20
CA LYS A 128 17.76 -7.69 10.03
C LYS A 128 19.12 -7.01 10.35
N GLY A 129 19.31 -5.73 10.03
CA GLY A 129 20.52 -4.98 10.40
C GLY A 129 20.23 -3.91 11.47
N PRO A 130 21.16 -3.63 12.40
CA PRO A 130 21.00 -2.53 13.34
C PRO A 130 20.88 -1.23 12.56
N ARG A 131 19.82 -0.45 12.84
CA ARG A 131 19.61 0.87 12.22
C ARG A 131 20.66 1.84 12.77
N GLN A 132 21.86 1.85 12.18
CA GLN A 132 22.73 3.03 12.24
C GLN A 132 22.09 4.09 11.35
N ARG A 133 21.29 4.97 11.97
CA ARG A 133 20.82 6.20 11.35
C ARG A 133 21.97 7.19 11.34
N ASP A 134 22.99 6.92 10.54
CA ASP A 134 24.03 7.90 10.25
C ASP A 134 23.48 8.90 9.23
N GLY A 135 23.59 10.18 9.59
CA GLY A 135 23.02 11.33 8.90
C GLY A 135 23.57 11.56 7.49
N ARG A 136 23.15 10.73 6.52
CA ARG A 136 23.36 11.02 5.09
C ARG A 136 22.24 11.93 4.59
N GLN A 137 22.62 13.20 4.48
CA GLN A 137 22.08 14.29 3.69
C GLN A 137 20.88 13.94 2.81
N SER A 138 19.80 14.65 3.06
CA SER A 138 18.65 14.81 2.18
C SER A 138 19.14 15.18 0.78
N SER A 139 18.95 14.32 -0.21
CA SER A 139 19.15 14.69 -1.61
C SER A 139 18.31 15.94 -1.93
N PRO A 140 18.86 16.98 -2.58
CA PRO A 140 18.09 18.17 -2.93
C PRO A 140 16.98 17.77 -3.91
N ARG A 141 15.72 17.97 -3.50
CA ARG A 141 14.60 17.93 -4.45
C ARG A 141 14.87 19.02 -5.49
N GLY A 142 15.02 18.60 -6.75
CA GLY A 142 15.25 19.48 -7.89
C GLY A 142 14.28 20.65 -7.90
N ARG A 143 14.83 21.85 -7.73
CA ARG A 143 14.15 23.13 -7.86
C ARG A 143 13.88 23.34 -9.36
N TYR A 144 12.64 23.13 -9.80
CA TYR A 144 12.20 23.62 -11.10
C TYR A 144 12.26 25.15 -11.07
N GLN A 145 13.24 25.73 -11.77
CA GLN A 145 13.19 27.15 -12.12
C GLN A 145 12.10 27.31 -13.19
N ARG A 146 11.04 28.04 -12.88
CA ARG A 146 10.16 28.62 -13.91
C ARG A 146 10.93 29.80 -14.50
N GLY A 147 11.26 29.72 -15.78
CA GLY A 147 11.71 30.87 -16.56
C GLY A 147 10.56 31.85 -16.78
N ASN A 148 10.91 33.13 -16.80
CA ASN A 148 10.07 34.25 -17.26
C ASN A 148 9.69 34.10 -18.73
#